data_AF-E3LMF5-F1
#
_entry.id   AF-E3LMF5-F1
#
_cell.length_a   1.000
_cell.length_b   1.000
_cell.length_c   1.000
_cell.angle_alpha   90.00
_cell.angle_beta   90.00
_cell.angle_gamma   90.00
#
_symmetry.space_group_name_H-M   'P 1'
#
loop_
_entity.id
_entity.type
_entity.pdbx_description
1 polymer ?
#
loop_
_entity_poly.entity_id
_entity_poly.type
_entity_poly.pdbx_seq_one_letter_code
_entity_poly.pdbx_strand_id
1 'polypeptide(L)'
;MGTILRIVLVSTNILLALFIFQNGFLLKRQEISSKSSCSDAHAQPGQHCWMKQQYNRVILILVDALRYDFLIPPKQNKPTNSDSPEWFYQGQMKHVGNLVSSGKASIGTLLADPPTTTLQRLKALTTGTLPTFIDAGDNFSPDATVNEDSFIYQASQLGKNITLLGDDTWLSLFPNQFSKTAAYDSFDINDLNSVDDKIAPKLEEEIKSSESSSIIIAHFLGVDHCGHKFGPSHPVMGDTLRKMDRIISNSAESMKSDDLLIVIGDHGMTSTGDHGGESDNEIQAGILVYSKKRQIELPRRPIHQIDIVPTISLLMGLPIPFSNLGTVITGMFKRDLQEIAVGMNYEQVKRFAETYATQKNFGELHFHTARDSNTMEDQIDTMSRIQTLLRVAWTQFDDSYINVGLFSLVESVMFLMTNEAMSLEWIIYRTGCALLQAALLTDKTDSDGSARTLLLMTLAVSCLSSIISLAHKALQIRFSFDALVSTRAIVHERAI
;
A
#
# COMPACT_ATOMS: atom_id res chain seq x y z
N MET A 1 -0.94 -40.10 -32.41
CA MET A 1 -0.41 -40.19 -31.03
C MET A 1 0.62 -39.11 -30.74
N GLY A 2 1.65 -38.92 -31.57
CA GLY A 2 2.72 -37.93 -31.34
C GLY A 2 2.27 -36.47 -31.20
N THR A 3 1.29 -36.01 -31.99
CA THR A 3 0.76 -34.64 -31.89
C THR A 3 0.03 -34.37 -30.57
N ILE A 4 -0.78 -35.32 -30.11
CA ILE A 4 -1.50 -35.22 -28.84
C ILE A 4 -0.49 -35.18 -27.68
N LEU A 5 0.50 -36.07 -27.69
CA LEU A 5 1.55 -36.11 -26.68
C LEU A 5 2.34 -34.80 -26.60
N ARG A 6 2.67 -34.23 -27.77
CA ARG A 6 3.35 -32.93 -27.85
C ARG A 6 2.53 -31.81 -27.20
N ILE A 7 1.24 -31.71 -27.55
CA ILE A 7 0.34 -30.70 -27.00
C ILE A 7 0.27 -30.85 -25.49
N VAL A 8 0.07 -32.06 -24.99
CA VAL A 8 -0.04 -32.32 -23.55
C VAL A 8 1.24 -31.94 -22.80
N LEU A 9 2.40 -32.44 -23.23
CA LEU A 9 3.66 -32.17 -22.52
C LEU A 9 4.04 -30.70 -22.52
N VAL A 10 3.98 -30.04 -23.68
CA VAL A 10 4.33 -28.62 -23.79
C VAL A 10 3.33 -27.75 -23.03
N SER A 11 2.03 -28.08 -23.06
CA SER A 11 1.03 -27.36 -22.27
C SER A 11 1.28 -27.53 -20.77
N THR A 12 1.69 -28.72 -20.31
CA THR A 12 2.09 -28.94 -18.92
C THR A 12 3.30 -28.08 -18.54
N ASN A 13 4.34 -28.02 -19.36
CA ASN A 13 5.50 -27.15 -19.11
C ASN A 13 5.10 -25.66 -19.05
N ILE A 14 4.21 -25.21 -19.93
CA ILE A 14 3.69 -23.84 -19.93
C ILE A 14 2.89 -23.56 -18.65
N LEU A 15 1.99 -24.45 -18.24
CA LEU A 15 1.21 -24.29 -17.02
C LEU A 15 2.11 -24.23 -15.79
N LEU A 16 3.08 -25.13 -15.68
CA LEU A 16 4.06 -25.12 -14.58
C LEU A 16 4.92 -23.84 -14.60
N ALA A 17 5.37 -23.39 -15.77
CA ALA A 17 6.10 -22.13 -15.92
C ALA A 17 5.29 -20.92 -15.44
N LEU A 18 4.00 -20.87 -15.79
CA LEU A 18 3.07 -19.85 -15.32
C LEU A 18 2.88 -19.92 -13.80
N PHE A 19 2.77 -21.11 -13.21
CA PHE A 19 2.70 -21.25 -11.75
C PHE A 19 3.99 -20.81 -11.05
N ILE A 20 5.17 -21.12 -11.60
CA ILE A 20 6.46 -20.66 -11.05
C ILE A 20 6.53 -19.13 -11.12
N PHE A 21 6.24 -18.55 -12.28
CA PHE A 21 6.18 -17.10 -12.46
C PHE A 21 5.20 -16.46 -11.46
N GLN A 22 4.00 -17.03 -11.33
CA GLN A 22 2.98 -16.54 -10.41
C GLN A 22 3.44 -16.59 -8.95
N ASN A 23 4.18 -17.61 -8.52
CA ASN A 23 4.69 -17.70 -7.15
C ASN A 23 5.76 -16.65 -6.85
N GLY A 24 6.55 -16.24 -7.85
CA GLY A 24 7.53 -15.15 -7.66
C GLY A 24 6.94 -13.75 -7.84
N PHE A 25 5.96 -13.61 -8.74
CA PHE A 25 5.35 -12.34 -9.09
C PHE A 25 4.18 -11.94 -8.19
N LEU A 26 3.30 -12.87 -7.81
CA LEU A 26 2.15 -12.55 -6.97
C LEU A 26 2.51 -12.69 -5.50
N LEU A 27 2.80 -11.55 -4.88
CA LEU A 27 2.93 -11.43 -3.44
C LEU A 27 1.56 -11.61 -2.80
N LYS A 28 1.29 -12.82 -2.29
CA LYS A 28 0.07 -13.15 -1.57
C LYS A 28 0.32 -13.01 -0.07
N ARG A 29 0.10 -11.81 0.48
CA ARG A 29 -0.20 -11.74 1.92
C ARG A 29 -1.52 -12.46 2.12
N GLN A 30 -1.52 -13.38 3.08
CA GLN A 30 -2.76 -13.99 3.52
C GLN A 30 -3.27 -13.21 4.73
N GLU A 31 -4.38 -12.52 4.55
CA GLU A 31 -5.06 -11.79 5.62
C GLU A 31 -5.43 -12.75 6.76
N ILE A 32 -5.32 -12.26 7.99
CA ILE A 32 -5.79 -12.97 9.18
C ILE A 32 -7.07 -12.28 9.64
N SER A 33 -8.18 -13.01 9.68
CA SER A 33 -9.51 -12.49 10.04
C SER A 33 -9.73 -12.30 11.55
N SER A 34 -8.70 -12.55 12.36
CA SER A 34 -8.75 -12.35 13.81
C SER A 34 -8.94 -10.87 14.14
N LYS A 35 -9.65 -10.59 15.24
CA LYS A 35 -9.91 -9.24 15.71
C LYS A 35 -9.54 -9.13 17.19
N SER A 36 -9.03 -7.97 17.56
CA SER A 36 -8.72 -7.65 18.95
C SER A 36 -9.99 -7.44 19.76
N SER A 37 -9.89 -7.70 21.05
CA SER A 37 -10.93 -7.54 22.06
C SER A 37 -10.39 -6.83 23.29
N CYS A 38 -11.26 -6.22 24.10
CA CYS A 38 -10.83 -5.57 25.34
C CYS A 38 -10.26 -6.54 26.39
N SER A 39 -10.50 -7.85 26.27
CA SER A 39 -9.91 -8.88 27.14
C SER A 39 -8.49 -9.28 26.76
N ASP A 40 -8.03 -8.87 25.58
CA ASP A 40 -6.69 -9.26 25.09
C ASP A 40 -5.57 -8.51 25.82
N ALA A 41 -5.87 -7.36 26.42
CA ALA A 41 -4.92 -6.60 27.20
C ALA A 41 -5.61 -5.78 28.30
N HIS A 42 -4.98 -5.73 29.48
CA HIS A 42 -5.46 -4.96 30.62
C HIS A 42 -4.34 -4.07 31.16
N ALA A 43 -4.42 -2.75 30.98
CA ALA A 43 -3.36 -1.84 31.45
C ALA A 43 -3.34 -1.71 32.96
N GLN A 44 -4.50 -1.57 33.59
CA GLN A 44 -4.59 -1.17 35.00
C GLN A 44 -5.88 -1.69 35.66
N PRO A 45 -5.85 -1.94 36.99
CA PRO A 45 -7.04 -2.29 37.75
C PRO A 45 -8.16 -1.26 37.53
N GLY A 46 -9.36 -1.73 37.15
CA GLY A 46 -10.54 -0.89 36.93
C GLY A 46 -10.68 -0.27 35.55
N GLN A 47 -9.78 -0.55 34.60
CA GLN A 47 -9.98 -0.19 33.19
C GLN A 47 -10.83 -1.25 32.47
N HIS A 48 -11.82 -0.80 31.68
CA HIS A 48 -12.70 -1.69 30.93
C HIS A 48 -12.05 -2.23 29.64
N CYS A 49 -11.05 -1.53 29.12
CA CYS A 49 -10.33 -1.90 27.91
C CYS A 49 -8.83 -1.57 28.05
N TRP A 50 -8.09 -1.58 26.94
CA TRP A 50 -6.62 -1.58 26.93
C TRP A 50 -6.00 -0.36 27.60
N MET A 51 -6.49 0.84 27.31
CA MET A 51 -6.02 2.07 27.94
C MET A 51 -7.18 3.02 28.21
N LYS A 52 -7.06 3.87 29.24
CA LYS A 52 -8.02 4.94 29.48
C LYS A 52 -8.06 5.88 28.27
N GLN A 53 -9.26 6.23 27.82
CA GLN A 53 -9.47 7.22 26.76
C GLN A 53 -8.88 8.59 27.16
N GLN A 54 -8.10 9.18 26.26
CA GLN A 54 -7.35 10.42 26.47
C GLN A 54 -8.04 11.64 25.84
N TYR A 55 -8.79 11.44 24.76
CA TYR A 55 -9.57 12.45 24.07
C TYR A 55 -11.01 11.98 23.91
N ASN A 56 -11.98 12.87 24.07
CA ASN A 56 -13.39 12.52 23.92
C ASN A 56 -13.77 12.36 22.44
N ARG A 57 -13.07 13.09 21.57
CA ARG A 57 -13.29 13.09 20.13
C ARG A 57 -11.99 13.24 19.36
N VAL A 58 -11.89 12.48 18.27
CA VAL A 58 -10.86 12.66 17.23
C VAL A 58 -11.53 13.19 15.97
N ILE A 59 -10.99 14.29 15.44
CA ILE A 59 -11.35 14.85 14.13
C ILE A 59 -10.20 14.50 13.20
N LEU A 60 -10.45 13.58 12.29
CA LEU A 60 -9.51 13.14 11.26
C LEU A 60 -9.90 13.83 9.94
N ILE A 61 -9.13 14.84 9.54
CA ILE A 61 -9.24 15.44 8.22
C ILE A 61 -8.23 14.74 7.32
N LEU A 62 -8.72 14.00 6.34
CA LEU A 62 -7.91 13.44 5.27
C LEU A 62 -8.01 14.37 4.08
N VAL A 63 -6.85 14.85 3.59
CA VAL A 63 -6.76 15.66 2.39
C VAL A 63 -6.05 14.81 1.34
N ASP A 64 -6.77 14.39 0.31
CA ASP A 64 -6.25 13.54 -0.75
C ASP A 64 -5.03 14.19 -1.41
N ALA A 65 -3.95 13.43 -1.55
CA ALA A 65 -2.65 13.85 -2.08
C ALA A 65 -1.98 15.04 -1.35
N LEU A 66 -2.26 15.25 -0.06
CA LEU A 66 -1.59 16.28 0.75
C LEU A 66 -0.12 15.92 1.00
N ARG A 67 0.78 16.51 0.22
CA ARG A 67 2.23 16.42 0.42
C ARG A 67 2.71 17.17 1.67
N TYR A 68 3.79 16.68 2.27
CA TYR A 68 4.42 17.33 3.42
C TYR A 68 4.86 18.78 3.11
N ASP A 69 5.40 19.03 1.92
CA ASP A 69 5.91 20.35 1.55
C ASP A 69 4.81 21.41 1.32
N PHE A 70 3.55 21.01 1.18
CA PHE A 70 2.40 21.91 1.15
C PHE A 70 2.10 22.52 2.53
N LEU A 71 2.47 21.82 3.61
CA LEU A 71 2.28 22.27 5.00
C LEU A 71 3.41 23.20 5.48
N ILE A 72 4.53 23.27 4.75
CA ILE A 72 5.70 24.05 5.19
C ILE A 72 5.38 25.55 5.08
N PRO A 73 5.47 26.31 6.20
CA PRO A 73 5.25 27.75 6.18
C PRO A 73 6.32 28.48 5.34
N PRO A 74 6.01 29.67 4.81
CA PRO A 74 6.93 30.40 3.96
C PRO A 74 8.22 30.77 4.74
N LYS A 75 9.39 30.57 4.10
CA LYS A 75 10.68 31.02 4.65
C LYS A 75 10.69 32.56 4.74
N GLN A 76 11.10 33.11 5.90
CA GLN A 76 11.14 34.56 6.15
C GLN A 76 12.03 35.31 5.14
N ASN A 77 13.08 34.66 4.62
CA ASN A 77 13.91 35.19 3.55
C ASN A 77 13.44 34.62 2.21
N LYS A 78 12.62 35.41 1.50
CA LYS A 78 12.26 35.19 0.10
C LYS A 78 13.55 35.01 -0.72
N PRO A 79 13.75 33.90 -1.45
CA PRO A 79 14.70 33.89 -2.55
C PRO A 79 14.26 34.97 -3.54
N THR A 80 15.18 35.81 -3.98
CA THR A 80 14.94 36.91 -4.92
C THR A 80 14.54 36.45 -6.33
N ASN A 81 14.52 35.14 -6.58
CA ASN A 81 14.05 34.55 -7.84
C ASN A 81 12.65 33.96 -7.62
N SER A 82 11.64 34.71 -8.04
CA SER A 82 10.20 34.39 -7.96
C SER A 82 9.74 33.28 -8.90
N ASP A 83 10.65 32.60 -9.59
CA ASP A 83 10.34 31.76 -10.76
C ASP A 83 10.43 30.25 -10.45
N SER A 84 10.63 29.85 -9.19
CA SER A 84 10.74 28.43 -8.83
C SER A 84 9.34 27.79 -8.72
N PRO A 85 9.02 26.70 -9.45
CA PRO A 85 7.67 26.12 -9.51
C PRO A 85 7.01 25.84 -8.15
N GLU A 86 7.80 25.68 -7.09
CA GLU A 86 7.34 25.44 -5.73
C GLU A 86 6.58 26.61 -5.11
N TRP A 87 6.69 27.83 -5.66
CA TRP A 87 6.00 29.01 -5.15
C TRP A 87 4.47 28.86 -5.14
N PHE A 88 3.94 28.06 -6.08
CA PHE A 88 2.51 27.85 -6.23
C PHE A 88 1.89 27.13 -5.04
N TYR A 89 2.67 26.30 -4.32
CA TYR A 89 2.15 25.50 -3.20
C TYR A 89 2.84 25.77 -1.86
N GLN A 90 4.12 26.15 -1.84
CA GLN A 90 4.82 26.43 -0.58
C GLN A 90 4.31 27.72 0.07
N GLY A 91 4.06 27.65 1.37
CA GLY A 91 3.63 28.80 2.17
C GLY A 91 2.23 29.32 1.86
N GLN A 92 1.42 28.55 1.13
CA GLN A 92 0.02 28.89 0.85
C GLN A 92 -0.88 28.65 2.07
N MET A 93 -0.48 27.75 2.98
CA MET A 93 -1.19 27.48 4.23
C MET A 93 -0.71 28.35 5.40
N LYS A 94 -1.09 29.63 5.39
CA LYS A 94 -0.61 30.62 6.37
C LYS A 94 -1.20 30.42 7.76
N HIS A 95 -2.47 30.03 7.86
CA HIS A 95 -3.12 29.79 9.16
C HIS A 95 -2.51 28.56 9.84
N VAL A 96 -2.26 27.49 9.10
CA VAL A 96 -1.46 26.34 9.55
C VAL A 96 -0.08 26.81 10.04
N GLY A 97 0.62 27.62 9.24
CA GLY A 97 1.90 28.21 9.63
C GLY A 97 1.85 28.94 10.97
N ASN A 98 0.80 29.73 11.22
CA ASN A 98 0.59 30.45 12.47
C ASN A 98 0.31 29.51 13.66
N LEU A 99 -0.45 28.43 13.44
CA LEU A 99 -0.70 27.41 14.47
C LEU A 99 0.61 26.72 14.88
N VAL A 100 1.47 26.41 13.91
CA VAL A 100 2.79 25.82 14.16
C VAL A 100 3.72 26.81 14.87
N SER A 101 3.83 28.05 14.37
CA SER A 101 4.74 29.05 14.96
C SER A 101 4.33 29.49 16.37
N SER A 102 3.03 29.39 16.71
CA SER A 102 2.53 29.65 18.06
C SER A 102 2.68 28.46 19.02
N GLY A 103 3.28 27.36 18.58
CA GLY A 103 3.47 26.14 19.37
C GLY A 103 2.18 25.36 19.65
N LYS A 104 1.08 25.68 18.94
CA LYS A 104 -0.23 25.04 19.15
C LYS A 104 -0.44 23.81 18.28
N ALA A 105 0.25 23.73 17.15
CA ALA A 105 0.24 22.58 16.24
C ALA A 105 1.67 22.09 15.96
N SER A 106 1.78 20.84 15.54
CA SER A 106 3.01 20.24 15.04
C SER A 106 2.76 19.60 13.69
N ILE A 107 3.70 19.79 12.77
CA ILE A 107 3.68 19.17 11.44
C ILE A 107 4.83 18.19 11.28
N GLY A 108 4.66 17.18 10.43
CA GLY A 108 5.69 16.18 10.13
C GLY A 108 5.43 15.48 8.80
N THR A 109 6.38 14.62 8.42
CA THR A 109 6.26 13.75 7.25
C THR A 109 5.59 12.44 7.66
N LEU A 110 4.55 12.05 6.93
CA LEU A 110 3.84 10.79 7.07
C LEU A 110 4.11 9.93 5.84
N LEU A 111 4.95 8.90 5.99
CA LEU A 111 5.38 8.03 4.90
C LEU A 111 4.27 7.05 4.51
N ALA A 112 3.80 7.19 3.29
CA ALA A 112 2.90 6.27 2.62
C ALA A 112 3.68 5.11 2.00
N ASP A 113 3.28 3.88 2.31
CA ASP A 113 3.86 2.69 1.69
C ASP A 113 3.29 2.49 0.28
N PRO A 114 4.11 2.20 -0.75
CA PRO A 114 3.57 1.89 -2.07
C PRO A 114 2.69 0.62 -2.07
N PRO A 115 1.65 0.54 -2.93
CA PRO A 115 1.20 1.56 -3.87
C PRO A 115 0.50 2.75 -3.19
N THR A 116 0.80 3.95 -3.69
CA THR A 116 0.29 5.24 -3.19
C THR A 116 -1.05 5.62 -3.83
N THR A 117 -1.98 4.67 -3.87
CA THR A 117 -3.36 4.89 -4.37
C THR A 117 -4.33 5.01 -3.20
N THR A 118 -5.28 5.95 -3.26
CA THR A 118 -6.24 6.29 -2.21
C THR A 118 -6.79 5.07 -1.45
N LEU A 119 -7.46 4.14 -2.14
CA LEU A 119 -8.10 2.96 -1.50
C LEU A 119 -7.12 2.14 -0.64
N GLN A 120 -5.91 1.89 -1.15
CA GLN A 120 -4.87 1.15 -0.45
C GLN A 120 -4.36 1.89 0.79
N ARG A 121 -4.26 3.22 0.68
CA ARG A 121 -3.85 4.08 1.78
C ARG A 121 -4.92 4.14 2.86
N LEU A 122 -6.20 4.21 2.48
CA LEU A 122 -7.32 4.13 3.42
C LEU A 122 -7.33 2.80 4.19
N LYS A 123 -7.10 1.67 3.51
CA LYS A 123 -6.96 0.36 4.17
C LYS A 123 -5.79 0.36 5.17
N ALA A 124 -4.62 0.86 4.79
CA ALA A 124 -3.46 0.93 5.67
C ALA A 124 -3.67 1.88 6.87
N LEU A 125 -4.24 3.06 6.65
CA LEU A 125 -4.52 4.09 7.66
C LEU A 125 -5.58 3.69 8.69
N THR A 126 -6.30 2.59 8.47
CA THR A 126 -7.38 2.12 9.35
C THR A 126 -7.06 0.79 10.02
N THR A 127 -6.30 -0.08 9.35
CA THR A 127 -5.93 -1.41 9.85
C THR A 127 -4.54 -1.46 10.47
N GLY A 128 -3.64 -0.55 10.06
CA GLY A 128 -2.24 -0.54 10.50
C GLY A 128 -1.40 -1.59 9.77
N THR A 129 -1.89 -2.06 8.63
CA THR A 129 -1.27 -3.14 7.86
C THR A 129 -0.56 -2.60 6.61
N LEU A 130 0.35 -3.40 6.05
CA LEU A 130 1.06 -3.05 4.81
C LEU A 130 0.25 -3.53 3.60
N PRO A 131 0.18 -2.72 2.52
CA PRO A 131 -0.50 -3.12 1.30
C PRO A 131 0.23 -4.27 0.60
N THR A 132 -0.47 -5.03 -0.23
CA THR A 132 0.16 -5.92 -1.22
C THR A 132 -0.21 -5.55 -2.64
N PHE A 133 0.57 -6.07 -3.60
CA PHE A 133 0.31 -5.85 -5.02
C PHE A 133 -1.05 -6.43 -5.47
N ILE A 134 -1.54 -7.50 -4.82
CA ILE A 134 -2.86 -8.06 -5.12
C ILE A 134 -3.96 -7.12 -4.64
N ASP A 135 -3.78 -6.51 -3.47
CA ASP A 135 -4.74 -5.52 -2.96
C ASP A 135 -4.91 -4.35 -3.95
N ALA A 136 -3.86 -3.96 -4.69
CA ALA A 136 -3.96 -2.92 -5.73
C ALA A 136 -4.98 -3.25 -6.83
N GLY A 137 -5.24 -4.54 -7.10
CA GLY A 137 -6.31 -4.99 -8.00
C GLY A 137 -7.71 -4.67 -7.47
N ASP A 138 -7.89 -4.56 -6.15
CA ASP A 138 -9.16 -4.21 -5.52
C ASP A 138 -9.59 -2.77 -5.82
N ASN A 139 -8.66 -1.91 -6.26
CA ASN A 139 -8.99 -0.58 -6.80
C ASN A 139 -9.97 -0.66 -8.00
N PHE A 140 -10.07 -1.85 -8.63
CA PHE A 140 -10.96 -2.13 -9.75
C PHE A 140 -12.06 -3.14 -9.40
N SER A 141 -12.16 -3.56 -8.14
CA SER A 141 -13.17 -4.53 -7.66
C SER A 141 -14.45 -3.80 -7.23
N PRO A 142 -15.64 -4.32 -7.57
CA PRO A 142 -16.90 -3.80 -7.03
C PRO A 142 -17.11 -4.15 -5.55
N ASP A 143 -16.33 -5.07 -4.98
CA ASP A 143 -16.33 -5.42 -3.56
C ASP A 143 -14.92 -5.23 -2.99
N ALA A 144 -14.68 -4.06 -2.42
CA ALA A 144 -13.43 -3.68 -1.78
C ALA A 144 -13.52 -3.75 -0.24
N THR A 145 -14.52 -4.45 0.31
CA THR A 145 -14.81 -4.46 1.75
C THR A 145 -13.59 -4.88 2.57
N VAL A 146 -13.21 -4.08 3.58
CA VAL A 146 -12.14 -4.41 4.53
C VAL A 146 -12.67 -5.36 5.59
N ASN A 147 -12.26 -6.62 5.51
CA ASN A 147 -12.64 -7.67 6.47
C ASN A 147 -11.70 -7.74 7.68
N GLU A 148 -10.49 -7.22 7.54
CA GLU A 148 -9.49 -7.15 8.60
C GLU A 148 -9.96 -6.26 9.76
N ASP A 149 -9.34 -6.46 10.91
CA ASP A 149 -9.58 -5.60 12.05
C ASP A 149 -9.12 -4.16 11.77
N SER A 150 -9.88 -3.18 12.25
CA SER A 150 -9.61 -1.75 12.02
C SER A 150 -10.06 -0.91 13.20
N PHE A 151 -9.49 0.29 13.39
CA PHE A 151 -9.92 1.16 14.49
C PHE A 151 -11.39 1.62 14.30
N ILE A 152 -11.88 1.66 13.06
CA ILE A 152 -13.28 1.99 12.73
C ILE A 152 -14.20 0.85 13.20
N TYR A 153 -13.84 -0.39 12.89
CA TYR A 153 -14.55 -1.56 13.39
C TYR A 153 -14.57 -1.57 14.92
N GLN A 154 -13.41 -1.41 15.57
CA GLN A 154 -13.29 -1.40 17.02
C GLN A 154 -14.12 -0.30 17.68
N ALA A 155 -14.11 0.91 17.11
CA ALA A 155 -14.94 2.02 17.58
C ALA A 155 -16.44 1.71 17.45
N SER A 156 -16.86 1.18 16.30
CA SER A 156 -18.25 0.79 16.03
C SER A 156 -18.74 -0.30 17.00
N GLN A 157 -17.93 -1.35 17.23
CA GLN A 157 -18.29 -2.43 18.17
C GLN A 157 -18.39 -1.96 19.62
N LEU A 158 -17.65 -0.93 20.02
CA LEU A 158 -17.74 -0.31 21.34
C LEU A 158 -18.80 0.79 21.41
N GLY A 159 -19.70 0.89 20.41
CA GLY A 159 -20.81 1.83 20.39
C GLY A 159 -20.39 3.29 20.27
N LYS A 160 -19.18 3.57 19.77
CA LYS A 160 -18.75 4.95 19.50
C LYS A 160 -19.41 5.45 18.23
N ASN A 161 -19.94 6.68 18.28
CA ASN A 161 -20.52 7.32 17.10
C ASN A 161 -19.42 7.78 16.15
N ILE A 162 -19.47 7.34 14.90
CA ILE A 162 -18.52 7.69 13.84
C ILE A 162 -19.26 8.45 12.74
N THR A 163 -18.82 9.66 12.42
CA THR A 163 -19.35 10.45 11.32
C THR A 163 -18.38 10.44 10.15
N LEU A 164 -18.89 10.16 8.95
CA LEU A 164 -18.16 10.21 7.69
C LEU A 164 -18.68 11.36 6.81
N LEU A 165 -17.77 12.20 6.33
CA LEU A 165 -18.04 13.29 5.39
C LEU A 165 -17.03 13.19 4.23
N GLY A 166 -17.48 13.30 2.97
CA GLY A 166 -16.57 13.40 1.81
C GLY A 166 -16.69 12.23 0.85
N ASP A 167 -15.55 11.66 0.46
CA ASP A 167 -15.45 10.53 -0.46
C ASP A 167 -16.28 9.29 -0.02
N ASP A 168 -17.04 8.71 -0.94
CA ASP A 168 -17.87 7.54 -0.72
C ASP A 168 -17.12 6.19 -0.76
N THR A 169 -15.85 6.18 -1.15
CA THR A 169 -14.96 4.99 -1.07
C THR A 169 -14.99 4.36 0.34
N TRP A 170 -15.09 5.19 1.37
CA TRP A 170 -15.21 4.74 2.77
C TRP A 170 -16.43 3.86 3.04
N LEU A 171 -17.56 4.10 2.35
CA LEU A 171 -18.78 3.30 2.51
C LEU A 171 -18.62 1.90 1.92
N SER A 172 -17.86 1.78 0.83
CA SER A 172 -17.49 0.50 0.23
C SER A 172 -16.50 -0.27 1.09
N LEU A 173 -15.52 0.42 1.68
CA LEU A 173 -14.51 -0.20 2.55
C LEU A 173 -15.08 -0.65 3.90
N PHE A 174 -15.97 0.14 4.51
CA PHE A 174 -16.48 -0.08 5.87
C PHE A 174 -18.02 -0.03 5.94
N PRO A 175 -18.72 -0.95 5.25
CA PRO A 175 -20.18 -0.94 5.21
C PRO A 175 -20.78 -1.07 6.61
N ASN A 176 -21.79 -0.25 6.89
CA ASN A 176 -22.56 -0.24 8.15
C ASN A 176 -21.74 0.10 9.42
N GLN A 177 -20.55 0.71 9.30
CA GLN A 177 -19.74 1.10 10.47
C GLN A 177 -19.91 2.57 10.89
N PHE A 178 -20.58 3.39 10.07
CA PHE A 178 -20.79 4.82 10.31
C PHE A 178 -22.19 5.13 10.86
N SER A 179 -22.25 6.00 11.85
CA SER A 179 -23.51 6.44 12.50
C SER A 179 -24.19 7.57 11.74
N LYS A 180 -23.40 8.46 11.13
CA LYS A 180 -23.86 9.56 10.27
C LYS A 180 -22.97 9.64 9.04
N THR A 181 -23.58 9.88 7.88
CA THR A 181 -22.84 9.95 6.61
C THR A 181 -23.32 11.12 5.77
N ALA A 182 -22.36 11.81 5.15
CA ALA A 182 -22.59 12.71 4.02
C ALA A 182 -21.47 12.47 3.01
N ALA A 183 -21.58 11.35 2.30
CA ALA A 183 -20.61 10.90 1.32
C ALA A 183 -21.06 11.25 -0.11
N TYR A 184 -20.10 11.46 -0.99
CA TYR A 184 -20.29 11.91 -2.37
C TYR A 184 -19.32 11.16 -3.29
N ASP A 185 -19.75 10.97 -4.55
CA ASP A 185 -18.95 10.37 -5.61
C ASP A 185 -17.64 11.14 -5.82
N SER A 186 -16.53 10.40 -5.87
CA SER A 186 -15.16 10.89 -5.95
C SER A 186 -14.52 10.75 -7.33
N PHE A 187 -15.16 10.11 -8.31
CA PHE A 187 -14.49 9.77 -9.58
C PHE A 187 -14.35 10.93 -10.58
N ASP A 188 -15.06 12.05 -10.42
CA ASP A 188 -14.94 13.19 -11.35
C ASP A 188 -13.77 14.11 -10.99
N ILE A 189 -12.59 13.82 -11.54
CA ILE A 189 -11.38 14.65 -11.40
C ILE A 189 -11.53 16.09 -11.91
N ASN A 190 -12.58 16.40 -12.69
CA ASN A 190 -12.84 17.78 -13.10
C ASN A 190 -13.51 18.62 -12.02
N ASP A 191 -14.14 17.96 -11.04
CA ASP A 191 -14.76 18.60 -9.89
C ASP A 191 -13.73 18.89 -8.81
N LEU A 192 -13.18 20.10 -8.82
CA LEU A 192 -12.20 20.53 -7.82
C LEU A 192 -12.82 20.99 -6.49
N ASN A 193 -14.13 21.18 -6.43
CA ASN A 193 -14.73 22.00 -5.37
C ASN A 193 -16.01 21.45 -4.77
N SER A 194 -16.86 20.75 -5.51
CA SER A 194 -18.24 20.52 -5.08
C SER A 194 -18.32 19.62 -3.87
N VAL A 195 -17.45 18.60 -3.75
CA VAL A 195 -17.36 17.75 -2.56
C VAL A 195 -16.87 18.58 -1.37
N ASP A 196 -15.71 19.24 -1.50
CA ASP A 196 -15.11 20.08 -0.46
C ASP A 196 -16.07 21.16 0.06
N ASP A 197 -16.78 21.86 -0.83
CA ASP A 197 -17.73 22.92 -0.50
C ASP A 197 -18.98 22.40 0.21
N LYS A 198 -19.42 21.17 -0.10
CA LYS A 198 -20.55 20.53 0.58
C LYS A 198 -20.17 20.06 1.99
N ILE A 199 -18.95 19.57 2.19
CA ILE A 199 -18.55 18.95 3.46
C ILE A 199 -17.93 19.92 4.46
N ALA A 200 -17.26 20.98 4.02
CA ALA A 200 -16.67 21.98 4.91
C ALA A 200 -17.68 22.57 5.94
N PRO A 201 -18.88 23.06 5.55
CA PRO A 201 -19.85 23.55 6.52
C PRO A 201 -20.42 22.44 7.42
N LYS A 202 -20.59 21.22 6.90
CA LYS A 202 -21.06 20.05 7.67
C LYS A 202 -20.04 19.63 8.72
N LEU A 203 -18.76 19.69 8.41
CA LEU A 203 -17.68 19.44 9.35
C LEU A 203 -17.74 20.44 10.51
N GLU A 204 -17.92 21.72 10.20
CA GLU A 204 -18.03 22.76 11.23
C GLU A 204 -19.27 22.56 12.12
N GLU A 205 -20.42 22.20 11.52
CA GLU A 205 -21.64 21.86 12.24
C GLU A 205 -21.44 20.67 13.18
N GLU A 206 -20.85 19.57 12.70
CA GLU A 206 -20.61 18.36 13.48
C GLU A 206 -19.57 18.61 14.60
N ILE A 207 -18.55 19.44 14.36
CA ILE A 207 -17.60 19.85 15.40
C ILE A 207 -18.32 20.63 16.51
N LYS A 208 -19.23 21.55 16.16
CA LYS A 208 -19.96 22.39 17.12
C LYS A 208 -21.14 21.69 17.80
N SER A 209 -21.63 20.60 17.23
CA SER A 209 -22.78 19.85 17.71
C SER A 209 -22.69 19.47 19.20
N SER A 210 -23.85 19.48 19.87
CA SER A 210 -24.04 18.93 21.21
C SER A 210 -24.11 17.41 21.20
N GLU A 211 -24.60 16.80 20.12
CA GLU A 211 -24.53 15.37 19.86
C GLU A 211 -23.13 15.03 19.34
N SER A 212 -22.20 14.73 20.24
CA SER A 212 -20.80 14.55 19.84
C SER A 212 -20.54 13.17 19.24
N SER A 213 -20.21 13.12 17.96
CA SER A 213 -19.46 12.00 17.37
C SER A 213 -18.15 11.81 18.11
N SER A 214 -17.78 10.55 18.40
CA SER A 214 -16.46 10.24 18.98
C SER A 214 -15.36 10.31 17.94
N ILE A 215 -15.67 10.01 16.68
CA ILE A 215 -14.74 10.11 15.56
C ILE A 215 -15.46 10.83 14.41
N ILE A 216 -14.83 11.85 13.86
CA ILE A 216 -15.26 12.52 12.64
C ILE A 216 -14.17 12.27 11.59
N ILE A 217 -14.54 11.67 10.47
CA ILE A 217 -13.67 11.48 9.31
C ILE A 217 -14.19 12.41 8.22
N ALA A 218 -13.37 13.37 7.79
CA ALA A 218 -13.68 14.28 6.71
C ALA A 218 -12.63 14.12 5.60
N HIS A 219 -13.02 13.54 4.47
CA HIS A 219 -12.15 13.27 3.33
C HIS A 219 -12.37 14.32 2.22
N PHE A 220 -11.39 15.20 2.03
CA PHE A 220 -11.40 16.25 1.01
C PHE A 220 -10.59 15.83 -0.21
N LEU A 221 -11.13 16.10 -1.41
CA LEU A 221 -10.60 15.59 -2.69
C LEU A 221 -9.96 16.68 -3.57
N GLY A 222 -10.25 17.96 -3.28
CA GLY A 222 -9.91 19.06 -4.19
C GLY A 222 -8.40 19.20 -4.47
N VAL A 223 -7.53 18.78 -3.55
CA VAL A 223 -6.07 18.83 -3.72
C VAL A 223 -5.61 17.80 -4.75
N ASP A 224 -5.99 16.52 -4.61
CA ASP A 224 -5.66 15.48 -5.59
C ASP A 224 -6.23 15.78 -6.98
N HIS A 225 -7.52 16.13 -7.07
CA HIS A 225 -8.15 16.47 -8.35
C HIS A 225 -7.44 17.67 -9.03
N CYS A 226 -6.99 18.65 -8.24
CA CYS A 226 -6.20 19.77 -8.78
C CYS A 226 -4.83 19.31 -9.25
N GLY A 227 -4.22 18.35 -8.55
CA GLY A 227 -3.00 17.65 -8.96
C GLY A 227 -3.16 17.03 -10.34
N HIS A 228 -4.08 16.09 -10.53
CA HIS A 228 -4.33 15.45 -11.83
C HIS A 228 -4.62 16.44 -12.96
N LYS A 229 -5.37 17.50 -12.67
CA LYS A 229 -5.83 18.44 -13.70
C LYS A 229 -4.78 19.46 -14.13
N PHE A 230 -3.98 19.95 -13.18
CA PHE A 230 -3.10 21.10 -13.41
C PHE A 230 -1.65 20.89 -12.95
N GLY A 231 -1.39 19.86 -12.16
CA GLY A 231 -0.15 19.66 -11.42
C GLY A 231 -0.05 20.53 -10.16
N PRO A 232 0.87 20.20 -9.24
CA PRO A 232 1.06 20.95 -8.00
C PRO A 232 1.59 22.38 -8.22
N SER A 233 2.35 22.59 -9.30
CA SER A 233 2.98 23.87 -9.62
C SER A 233 2.08 24.77 -10.47
N HIS A 234 0.85 25.02 -10.01
CA HIS A 234 -0.15 25.81 -10.73
C HIS A 234 -0.90 26.80 -9.81
N PRO A 235 -1.34 27.99 -10.28
CA PRO A 235 -2.04 28.96 -9.43
C PRO A 235 -3.28 28.39 -8.72
N VAL A 236 -4.00 27.49 -9.41
CA VAL A 236 -5.21 26.84 -8.88
C VAL A 236 -4.86 25.94 -7.69
N MET A 237 -3.72 25.24 -7.71
CA MET A 237 -3.25 24.48 -6.54
C MET A 237 -3.06 25.43 -5.34
N GLY A 238 -2.47 26.60 -5.56
CA GLY A 238 -2.35 27.61 -4.52
C GLY A 238 -3.68 28.08 -3.95
N ASP A 239 -4.72 28.23 -4.78
CA ASP A 239 -6.09 28.54 -4.32
C ASP A 239 -6.70 27.41 -3.50
N THR A 240 -6.56 26.16 -3.97
CA THR A 240 -7.03 24.96 -3.26
C THR A 240 -6.37 24.80 -1.90
N LEU A 241 -5.06 25.01 -1.80
CA LEU A 241 -4.34 24.95 -0.53
C LEU A 241 -4.75 26.07 0.42
N ARG A 242 -5.02 27.29 -0.07
CA ARG A 242 -5.58 28.39 0.74
C ARG A 242 -7.00 28.09 1.24
N LYS A 243 -7.81 27.37 0.46
CA LYS A 243 -9.12 26.89 0.90
C LYS A 243 -8.96 25.88 2.03
N MET A 244 -8.07 24.89 1.85
CA MET A 244 -7.79 23.88 2.88
C MET A 244 -7.23 24.49 4.17
N ASP A 245 -6.34 25.47 4.06
CA ASP A 245 -5.79 26.23 5.19
C ASP A 245 -6.90 26.85 6.08
N ARG A 246 -7.94 27.42 5.46
CA ARG A 246 -9.10 27.99 6.16
C ARG A 246 -9.93 26.90 6.83
N ILE A 247 -10.18 25.78 6.14
CA ILE A 247 -10.94 24.64 6.69
C ILE A 247 -10.25 24.08 7.93
N ILE A 248 -8.93 23.88 7.87
CA ILE A 248 -8.12 23.39 9.00
C ILE A 248 -8.16 24.40 10.16
N SER A 249 -7.97 25.69 9.89
CA SER A 249 -8.02 26.74 10.91
C SER A 249 -9.38 26.82 11.60
N ASN A 250 -10.47 26.86 10.83
CA ASN A 250 -11.83 26.94 11.35
C ASN A 250 -12.19 25.70 12.18
N SER A 251 -11.72 24.52 11.77
CA SER A 251 -11.88 23.28 12.52
C SER A 251 -11.16 23.35 13.87
N ALA A 252 -9.88 23.75 13.86
CA ALA A 252 -9.09 23.93 15.08
C ALA A 252 -9.73 24.94 16.06
N GLU A 253 -10.26 26.05 15.53
CA GLU A 253 -10.95 27.07 16.33
C GLU A 253 -12.25 26.56 16.95
N SER A 254 -13.02 25.76 16.20
CA SER A 254 -14.34 25.25 16.61
C SER A 254 -14.29 24.10 17.63
N MET A 255 -13.13 23.47 17.80
CA MET A 255 -12.95 22.33 18.72
C MET A 255 -13.23 22.65 20.19
N LYS A 256 -13.70 21.64 20.92
CA LYS A 256 -13.75 21.61 22.39
C LYS A 256 -12.35 21.31 22.94
N SER A 257 -12.13 21.55 24.24
CA SER A 257 -10.81 21.38 24.87
C SER A 257 -10.27 19.95 24.81
N ASP A 258 -11.13 18.95 24.91
CA ASP A 258 -10.79 17.52 24.90
C ASP A 258 -10.87 16.87 23.50
N ASP A 259 -10.91 17.67 22.44
CA ASP A 259 -10.81 17.19 21.06
C ASP A 259 -9.33 17.09 20.62
N LEU A 260 -9.08 16.17 19.69
CA LEU A 260 -7.82 16.05 18.96
C LEU A 260 -8.09 16.23 17.46
N LEU A 261 -7.34 17.13 16.81
CA LEU A 261 -7.36 17.29 15.36
C LEU A 261 -6.11 16.67 14.78
N ILE A 262 -6.32 15.78 13.82
CA ILE A 262 -5.28 15.15 13.01
C ILE A 262 -5.64 15.44 11.56
N VAL A 263 -4.73 16.12 10.85
CA VAL A 263 -4.83 16.33 9.40
C VAL A 263 -3.76 15.48 8.75
N ILE A 264 -4.12 14.65 7.77
CA ILE A 264 -3.17 13.79 7.07
C ILE A 264 -3.40 13.82 5.56
N GLY A 265 -2.33 13.59 4.81
CA GLY A 265 -2.42 13.05 3.44
C GLY A 265 -2.36 11.53 3.47
N ASP A 266 -3.12 10.91 2.58
CA ASP A 266 -3.09 9.48 2.29
C ASP A 266 -1.98 9.12 1.30
N HIS A 267 -1.61 10.03 0.41
CA HIS A 267 -0.38 9.99 -0.37
C HIS A 267 0.11 11.41 -0.70
N GLY A 268 1.21 11.49 -1.45
CA GLY A 268 1.61 12.70 -2.15
C GLY A 268 1.29 12.61 -3.64
N MET A 269 2.04 13.34 -4.48
CA MET A 269 1.88 13.35 -5.93
C MET A 269 3.17 13.76 -6.63
N THR A 270 3.38 13.26 -7.84
CA THR A 270 4.50 13.64 -8.71
C THR A 270 4.44 15.12 -9.14
N SER A 271 5.46 15.60 -9.84
CA SER A 271 5.46 16.96 -10.40
C SER A 271 4.38 17.21 -11.45
N THR A 272 3.82 16.15 -12.06
CA THR A 272 2.71 16.23 -13.03
C THR A 272 1.35 16.03 -12.38
N GLY A 273 1.31 15.69 -11.08
CA GLY A 273 0.06 15.45 -10.36
C GLY A 273 -0.38 13.99 -10.27
N ASP A 274 0.36 13.07 -10.90
CA ASP A 274 0.09 11.62 -10.83
C ASP A 274 0.53 11.02 -9.48
N HIS A 275 0.04 9.82 -9.16
CA HIS A 275 0.43 9.04 -7.98
C HIS A 275 0.22 7.53 -8.22
N GLY A 276 0.52 6.70 -7.21
CA GLY A 276 0.41 5.24 -7.25
C GLY A 276 1.75 4.50 -7.23
N GLY A 277 2.86 5.21 -7.45
CA GLY A 277 4.23 4.72 -7.40
C GLY A 277 4.91 4.89 -6.04
N GLU A 278 6.24 4.97 -6.09
CA GLU A 278 7.14 4.96 -4.93
C GLU A 278 8.12 6.15 -4.90
N SER A 279 7.92 7.16 -5.75
CA SER A 279 8.82 8.33 -5.73
C SER A 279 8.70 9.10 -4.41
N ASP A 280 9.76 9.82 -4.03
CA ASP A 280 9.80 10.62 -2.79
C ASP A 280 8.59 11.55 -2.66
N ASN A 281 8.16 12.19 -3.76
CA ASN A 281 7.02 13.09 -3.75
C ASN A 281 5.67 12.38 -3.60
N GLU A 282 5.57 11.11 -3.97
CA GLU A 282 4.36 10.29 -3.82
C GLU A 282 4.27 9.68 -2.42
N ILE A 283 5.39 9.30 -1.81
CA ILE A 283 5.40 8.65 -0.48
C ILE A 283 5.41 9.66 0.67
N GLN A 284 5.88 10.89 0.48
CA GLN A 284 5.99 11.90 1.54
C GLN A 284 4.71 12.72 1.70
N ALA A 285 3.68 12.11 2.27
CA ALA A 285 2.47 12.80 2.68
C ALA A 285 2.72 13.68 3.93
N GLY A 286 1.82 14.64 4.17
CA GLY A 286 1.86 15.54 5.31
C GLY A 286 1.05 15.03 6.49
N ILE A 287 1.51 15.35 7.71
CA ILE A 287 0.68 15.27 8.93
C ILE A 287 0.73 16.59 9.68
N LEU A 288 -0.42 17.02 10.20
CA LEU A 288 -0.56 18.07 11.21
C LEU A 288 -1.35 17.53 12.40
N VAL A 289 -0.89 17.82 13.61
CA VAL A 289 -1.61 17.51 14.84
C VAL A 289 -1.81 18.77 15.67
N TYR A 290 -3.04 18.95 16.16
CA TYR A 290 -3.43 20.08 17.01
C TYR A 290 -4.31 19.63 18.17
N SER A 291 -4.07 20.18 19.35
CA SER A 291 -4.97 20.01 20.50
C SER A 291 -4.98 21.24 21.39
N LYS A 292 -6.17 21.61 21.90
CA LYS A 292 -6.34 22.65 22.93
C LYS A 292 -5.94 22.15 24.32
N LYS A 293 -5.94 20.83 24.55
CA LYS A 293 -5.64 20.20 25.85
C LYS A 293 -4.19 20.31 26.25
N ARG A 294 -3.29 20.10 25.28
CA ARG A 294 -1.83 20.13 25.47
C ARG A 294 -1.12 20.33 24.14
N GLN A 295 0.09 20.85 24.22
CA GLN A 295 1.01 20.81 23.10
C GLN A 295 1.42 19.36 22.79
N ILE A 296 1.42 19.02 21.49
CA ILE A 296 1.89 17.74 20.95
C ILE A 296 3.08 18.07 20.07
N GLU A 297 4.19 17.37 20.29
CA GLU A 297 5.37 17.47 19.45
C GLU A 297 5.53 16.16 18.69
N LEU A 298 5.39 16.23 17.38
CA LEU A 298 5.69 15.09 16.52
C LEU A 298 7.21 14.89 16.44
N PRO A 299 7.67 13.64 16.27
CA PRO A 299 9.08 13.37 16.02
C PRO A 299 9.55 14.10 14.75
N ARG A 300 10.81 14.54 14.74
CA ARG A 300 11.43 15.18 13.56
C ARG A 300 11.72 14.19 12.42
N ARG A 301 11.82 12.90 12.75
CA ARG A 301 11.97 11.84 11.77
C ARG A 301 10.62 11.56 11.10
N PRO A 302 10.61 11.08 9.85
CA PRO A 302 9.38 10.62 9.22
C PRO A 302 8.66 9.55 10.07
N ILE A 303 7.34 9.57 10.02
CA ILE A 303 6.43 8.65 10.71
C ILE A 303 5.81 7.75 9.65
N HIS A 304 5.62 6.46 9.89
CA HIS A 304 4.91 5.62 8.93
C HIS A 304 3.40 5.82 9.05
N GLN A 305 2.65 5.80 7.95
CA GLN A 305 1.18 5.95 7.99
C GLN A 305 0.49 4.98 8.95
N ILE A 306 0.96 3.74 8.98
CA ILE A 306 0.40 2.69 9.84
C ILE A 306 0.54 3.01 11.34
N ASP A 307 1.49 3.87 11.74
CA ASP A 307 1.71 4.31 13.13
C ASP A 307 0.53 5.11 13.68
N ILE A 308 -0.32 5.66 12.80
CA ILE A 308 -1.54 6.38 13.19
C ILE A 308 -2.55 5.45 13.85
N VAL A 309 -2.62 4.20 13.41
CA VAL A 309 -3.65 3.24 13.84
C VAL A 309 -3.54 2.86 15.32
N PRO A 310 -2.40 2.38 15.84
CA PRO A 310 -2.28 2.08 17.26
C PRO A 310 -2.36 3.37 18.10
N THR A 311 -1.93 4.49 17.54
CA THR A 311 -1.97 5.81 18.20
C THR A 311 -3.40 6.28 18.44
N ILE A 312 -4.25 6.33 17.39
CA ILE A 312 -5.66 6.70 17.52
C ILE A 312 -6.39 5.70 18.42
N SER A 313 -6.12 4.40 18.22
CA SER A 313 -6.78 3.33 18.99
C SER A 313 -6.61 3.55 20.49
N LEU A 314 -5.36 3.68 20.96
CA LEU A 314 -5.10 3.87 22.38
C LEU A 314 -5.57 5.24 22.89
N LEU A 315 -5.42 6.31 22.11
CA LEU A 315 -5.91 7.64 22.52
C LEU A 315 -7.44 7.68 22.70
N MET A 316 -8.16 6.85 21.95
CA MET A 316 -9.62 6.69 22.04
C MET A 316 -10.07 5.58 22.99
N GLY A 317 -9.14 4.87 23.63
CA GLY A 317 -9.41 3.75 24.52
C GLY A 317 -9.96 2.50 23.82
N LEU A 318 -9.58 2.31 22.56
CA LEU A 318 -9.94 1.16 21.71
C LEU A 318 -8.85 0.07 21.79
N PRO A 319 -9.20 -1.21 21.58
CA PRO A 319 -8.22 -2.23 21.23
C PRO A 319 -7.44 -1.82 19.97
N ILE A 320 -6.14 -2.09 19.95
CA ILE A 320 -5.35 -1.92 18.71
C ILE A 320 -5.76 -3.05 17.75
N PRO A 321 -6.04 -2.77 16.47
CA PRO A 321 -6.40 -3.78 15.49
C PRO A 321 -5.45 -4.97 15.47
N PHE A 322 -5.99 -6.18 15.38
CA PHE A 322 -5.20 -7.41 15.52
C PHE A 322 -4.00 -7.49 14.57
N SER A 323 -4.18 -7.11 13.30
CA SER A 323 -3.13 -7.19 12.27
C SER A 323 -2.23 -5.96 12.20
N ASN A 324 -2.38 -5.00 13.11
CA ASN A 324 -1.57 -3.78 13.11
C ASN A 324 -0.07 -4.11 13.23
N LEU A 325 0.73 -3.44 12.41
CA LEU A 325 2.19 -3.44 12.44
C LEU A 325 2.79 -2.09 12.80
N GLY A 326 1.97 -1.04 12.89
CA GLY A 326 2.42 0.29 13.26
C GLY A 326 2.90 0.35 14.70
N THR A 327 3.77 1.33 14.96
CA THR A 327 4.25 1.67 16.29
C THR A 327 3.60 2.98 16.77
N VAL A 328 3.18 3.06 18.03
CA VAL A 328 2.60 4.28 18.60
C VAL A 328 3.52 5.50 18.43
N ILE A 329 2.93 6.63 18.02
CA ILE A 329 3.63 7.92 17.93
C ILE A 329 3.74 8.48 19.34
N THR A 330 4.86 8.19 20.01
CA THR A 330 5.07 8.47 21.45
C THR A 330 4.84 9.95 21.83
N GLY A 331 5.14 10.90 20.96
CA GLY A 331 4.87 12.34 21.15
C GLY A 331 3.37 12.68 21.32
N MET A 332 2.48 11.82 20.80
CA MET A 332 1.03 11.94 20.94
C MET A 332 0.49 11.43 22.29
N PHE A 333 1.36 10.86 23.14
CA PHE A 333 1.02 10.48 24.52
C PHE A 333 1.72 11.40 25.54
N LYS A 334 1.15 11.52 26.74
CA LYS A 334 1.85 12.14 27.88
C LYS A 334 2.98 11.22 28.33
N ARG A 335 4.05 11.78 28.90
CA ARG A 335 5.26 11.01 29.29
C ARG A 335 4.95 9.82 30.21
N ASP A 336 4.02 9.98 31.15
CA ASP A 336 3.58 8.94 32.09
C ASP A 336 2.76 7.81 31.45
N LEU A 337 2.27 8.02 30.21
CA LEU A 337 1.49 7.03 29.46
C LEU A 337 2.30 6.38 28.32
N GLN A 338 3.50 6.86 28.02
CA GLN A 338 4.29 6.38 26.89
C GLN A 338 4.70 4.92 27.05
N GLU A 339 5.18 4.52 28.23
CA GLU A 339 5.58 3.13 28.49
C GLU A 339 4.38 2.18 28.39
N ILE A 340 3.22 2.56 28.92
CA ILE A 340 1.99 1.76 28.84
C ILE A 340 1.53 1.65 27.38
N ALA A 341 1.54 2.75 26.62
CA ALA A 341 1.12 2.75 25.23
C ALA A 341 2.03 1.87 24.35
N VAL A 342 3.35 1.96 24.54
CA VAL A 342 4.32 1.13 23.82
C VAL A 342 4.17 -0.34 24.21
N GLY A 343 4.04 -0.65 25.51
CA GLY A 343 3.85 -2.01 25.97
C GLY A 343 2.60 -2.66 25.38
N MET A 344 1.48 -1.94 25.34
CA MET A 344 0.22 -2.42 24.73
C MET A 344 0.36 -2.69 23.23
N ASN A 345 1.05 -1.80 22.52
CA ASN A 345 1.30 -1.97 21.11
C ASN A 345 2.24 -3.15 20.84
N TYR A 346 3.28 -3.31 21.67
CA TYR A 346 4.22 -4.41 21.58
C TYR A 346 3.54 -5.76 21.77
N GLU A 347 2.72 -5.91 22.81
CA GLU A 347 1.97 -7.16 23.05
C GLU A 347 1.03 -7.49 21.88
N GLN A 348 0.38 -6.48 21.30
CA GLN A 348 -0.45 -6.69 20.10
C GLN A 348 0.36 -7.15 18.90
N VAL A 349 1.46 -6.46 18.57
CA VAL A 349 2.32 -6.80 17.42
C VAL A 349 2.95 -8.18 17.61
N LYS A 350 3.41 -8.50 18.83
CA LYS A 350 3.95 -9.81 19.17
C LYS A 350 2.90 -10.91 18.98
N ARG A 351 1.68 -10.72 19.49
CA ARG A 351 0.58 -11.67 19.31
C ARG A 351 0.24 -11.90 17.84
N PHE A 352 0.20 -10.84 17.03
CA PHE A 352 0.02 -10.95 15.60
C PHE A 352 1.15 -11.76 14.96
N ALA A 353 2.40 -11.42 15.28
CA ALA A 353 3.59 -12.06 14.73
C ALA A 353 3.66 -13.56 15.06
N GLU A 354 3.38 -13.96 16.30
CA GLU A 354 3.34 -15.37 16.71
C GLU A 354 2.24 -16.15 15.97
N THR A 355 1.07 -15.54 15.83
CA THR A 355 -0.07 -16.13 15.10
C THR A 355 0.28 -16.29 13.62
N TYR A 356 0.86 -15.26 13.00
CA TYR A 356 1.26 -15.28 11.61
C TYR A 356 2.36 -16.32 11.35
N ALA A 357 3.39 -16.37 12.21
CA ALA A 357 4.47 -17.34 12.12
C ALA A 357 3.95 -18.78 12.18
N THR A 358 3.03 -19.07 13.10
CA THR A 358 2.44 -20.40 13.28
C THR A 358 1.53 -20.78 12.10
N GLN A 359 0.62 -19.90 11.71
CA GLN A 359 -0.35 -20.20 10.65
C GLN A 359 0.28 -20.27 9.26
N LYS A 360 1.40 -19.56 9.03
CA LYS A 360 2.04 -19.44 7.71
C LYS A 360 3.42 -20.11 7.63
N ASN A 361 3.84 -20.81 8.68
CA ASN A 361 5.13 -21.48 8.78
C ASN A 361 6.31 -20.52 8.49
N PHE A 362 6.25 -19.31 9.03
CA PHE A 362 7.24 -18.26 8.79
C PHE A 362 8.23 -18.21 9.97
N GLY A 363 9.17 -19.16 9.98
CA GLY A 363 10.02 -19.47 11.14
C GLY A 363 10.96 -18.34 11.59
N GLU A 364 11.36 -17.43 10.69
CA GLU A 364 12.23 -16.30 11.03
C GLU A 364 11.58 -15.38 12.09
N LEU A 365 10.26 -15.26 12.05
CA LEU A 365 9.52 -14.41 12.97
C LEU A 365 9.49 -14.98 14.40
N HIS A 366 9.63 -16.31 14.57
CA HIS A 366 9.78 -16.91 15.91
C HIS A 366 11.05 -16.43 16.61
N PHE A 367 12.12 -16.12 15.88
CA PHE A 367 13.35 -15.61 16.50
C PHE A 367 13.14 -14.24 17.13
N HIS A 368 12.34 -13.39 16.48
CA HIS A 368 12.03 -12.04 16.96
C HIS A 368 11.02 -12.01 18.09
N THR A 369 10.14 -13.01 18.21
CA THR A 369 9.14 -13.09 19.29
C THR A 369 9.58 -13.96 20.48
N ALA A 370 10.68 -14.71 20.35
CA ALA A 370 11.13 -15.68 21.36
C ALA A 370 11.63 -15.06 22.69
N ARG A 371 11.98 -13.78 22.71
CA ARG A 371 12.46 -13.09 23.92
C ARG A 371 11.55 -11.92 24.25
N ASP A 372 11.15 -11.84 25.52
CA ASP A 372 10.40 -10.71 26.02
C ASP A 372 11.28 -9.46 26.13
N SER A 373 10.79 -8.37 25.54
CA SER A 373 11.39 -7.05 25.66
C SER A 373 10.82 -6.33 26.88
N ASN A 374 11.69 -6.03 27.84
CA ASN A 374 11.28 -5.44 29.14
C ASN A 374 11.42 -3.92 29.19
N THR A 375 12.07 -3.30 28.21
CA THR A 375 12.23 -1.85 28.14
C THR A 375 11.44 -1.28 26.96
N MET A 376 11.00 -0.02 27.08
CA MET A 376 10.30 0.68 26.00
C MET A 376 11.13 0.75 24.71
N GLU A 377 12.46 0.91 24.83
CA GLU A 377 13.37 0.95 23.68
C GLU A 377 13.46 -0.40 22.97
N ASP A 378 13.64 -1.49 23.72
CA ASP A 378 13.69 -2.86 23.16
C ASP A 378 12.36 -3.25 22.51
N GLN A 379 11.24 -2.82 23.08
CA GLN A 379 9.90 -3.05 22.54
C GLN A 379 9.70 -2.35 21.18
N ILE A 380 10.12 -1.07 21.07
CA ILE A 380 10.09 -0.32 19.82
C ILE A 380 11.02 -0.96 18.78
N ASP A 381 12.24 -1.35 19.17
CA ASP A 381 13.19 -2.00 18.28
C ASP A 381 12.66 -3.34 17.75
N THR A 382 12.04 -4.14 18.62
CA THR A 382 11.43 -5.42 18.23
C THR A 382 10.29 -5.23 17.25
N MET A 383 9.37 -4.28 17.50
CA MET A 383 8.29 -3.97 16.55
C MET A 383 8.83 -3.49 15.20
N SER A 384 9.85 -2.63 15.21
CA SER A 384 10.53 -2.14 13.99
C SER A 384 11.15 -3.27 13.17
N ARG A 385 11.79 -4.26 13.82
CA ARG A 385 12.35 -5.45 13.16
C ARG A 385 11.26 -6.32 12.55
N ILE A 386 10.17 -6.58 13.29
CA ILE A 386 9.02 -7.35 12.79
C ILE A 386 8.40 -6.67 11.57
N GLN A 387 8.17 -5.35 11.65
CA GLN A 387 7.64 -4.55 10.55
C GLN A 387 8.55 -4.62 9.32
N THR A 388 9.87 -4.49 9.50
CA THR A 388 10.84 -4.56 8.40
C THR A 388 10.84 -5.94 7.74
N LEU A 389 10.86 -7.00 8.54
CA LEU A 389 10.85 -8.38 8.06
C LEU A 389 9.59 -8.69 7.25
N LEU A 390 8.41 -8.34 7.77
CA LEU A 390 7.14 -8.57 7.09
C LEU A 390 6.99 -7.68 5.85
N ARG A 391 7.51 -6.44 5.89
CA ARG A 391 7.56 -5.57 4.72
C ARG A 391 8.34 -6.21 3.59
N VAL A 392 9.58 -6.65 3.86
CA VAL A 392 10.40 -7.36 2.86
C VAL A 392 9.65 -8.59 2.33
N ALA A 393 9.06 -9.39 3.21
CA ALA A 393 8.35 -10.60 2.81
C ALA A 393 7.07 -10.35 1.98
N TRP A 394 6.41 -9.20 2.13
CA TRP A 394 5.14 -8.90 1.46
C TRP A 394 5.25 -7.94 0.28
N THR A 395 6.36 -7.22 0.15
CA THR A 395 6.55 -6.22 -0.92
C THR A 395 7.67 -6.56 -1.89
N GLN A 396 8.55 -7.53 -1.61
CA GLN A 396 9.61 -7.91 -2.55
C GLN A 396 9.24 -9.14 -3.38
N PHE A 397 9.29 -8.98 -4.69
CA PHE A 397 9.16 -10.07 -5.65
C PHE A 397 10.30 -11.08 -5.52
N ASP A 398 10.01 -12.35 -5.79
CA ASP A 398 11.06 -13.36 -5.97
C ASP A 398 11.53 -13.34 -7.43
N ASP A 399 12.55 -12.52 -7.69
CA ASP A 399 13.18 -12.38 -9.01
C ASP A 399 13.65 -13.72 -9.58
N SER A 400 14.05 -14.67 -8.73
CA SER A 400 14.51 -15.98 -9.19
C SER A 400 13.36 -16.78 -9.79
N TYR A 401 12.23 -16.85 -9.09
CA TYR A 401 11.03 -17.52 -9.58
C TYR A 401 10.45 -16.81 -10.81
N ILE A 402 10.44 -15.47 -10.82
CA ILE A 402 10.02 -14.69 -11.99
C ILE A 402 10.88 -15.04 -13.21
N ASN A 403 12.20 -14.95 -13.10
CA ASN A 403 13.10 -15.19 -14.21
C ASN A 403 13.01 -16.63 -14.73
N VAL A 404 12.97 -17.61 -13.83
CA VAL A 404 12.87 -19.03 -14.22
C VAL A 404 11.53 -19.34 -14.87
N GLY A 405 10.44 -18.81 -14.33
CA GLY A 405 9.10 -18.94 -14.91
C GLY A 405 9.00 -18.30 -16.29
N LEU A 406 9.50 -17.07 -16.45
CA LEU A 406 9.50 -16.36 -17.73
C LEU A 406 10.38 -17.07 -18.77
N PHE A 407 11.58 -17.50 -18.39
CA PHE A 407 12.48 -18.21 -19.30
C PHE A 407 11.90 -19.56 -19.73
N SER A 408 11.30 -20.30 -18.79
CA SER A 408 10.57 -21.55 -19.07
C SER A 408 9.42 -21.34 -20.06
N LEU A 409 8.67 -20.24 -19.90
CA LEU A 409 7.55 -19.89 -20.77
C LEU A 409 8.04 -19.58 -22.19
N VAL A 410 9.01 -18.69 -22.32
CA VAL A 410 9.61 -18.30 -23.62
C VAL A 410 10.17 -19.52 -24.33
N GLU A 411 10.90 -20.37 -23.62
CA GLU A 411 11.48 -21.59 -24.16
C GLU A 411 10.39 -22.56 -24.65
N SER A 412 9.36 -22.81 -23.84
CA SER A 412 8.25 -23.71 -24.20
C SER A 412 7.48 -23.21 -25.43
N VAL A 413 7.28 -21.89 -25.54
CA VAL A 413 6.65 -21.26 -26.72
C VAL A 413 7.55 -21.38 -27.94
N MET A 414 8.85 -21.11 -27.83
CA MET A 414 9.79 -21.26 -28.94
C MET A 414 9.83 -22.70 -29.46
N PHE A 415 9.82 -23.70 -28.57
CA PHE A 415 9.73 -25.09 -28.96
C PHE A 415 8.39 -25.46 -29.62
N LEU A 416 7.29 -24.84 -29.19
CA LEU A 416 6.01 -25.01 -29.86
C LEU A 416 6.07 -24.46 -31.31
N MET A 417 6.80 -23.37 -31.54
CA MET A 417 6.99 -22.79 -32.87
C MET A 417 7.87 -23.64 -33.78
N THR A 418 8.80 -24.44 -33.26
CA THR A 418 9.65 -25.31 -34.10
C THR A 418 8.82 -26.32 -34.89
N ASN A 419 7.63 -26.69 -34.43
CA ASN A 419 6.81 -27.74 -35.04
C ASN A 419 7.54 -29.08 -35.27
N GLU A 420 8.50 -29.41 -34.41
CA GLU A 420 9.19 -30.70 -34.45
C GLU A 420 8.31 -31.86 -33.95
N ALA A 421 8.55 -33.05 -34.49
CA ALA A 421 7.91 -34.26 -34.00
C ALA A 421 8.51 -34.65 -32.63
N MET A 422 7.67 -35.21 -31.75
CA MET A 422 8.11 -35.73 -30.45
C MET A 422 8.94 -37.02 -30.64
N SER A 423 10.26 -36.89 -30.71
CA SER A 423 11.19 -38.02 -30.58
C SER A 423 11.24 -38.52 -29.13
N LEU A 424 11.82 -39.71 -28.91
CA LEU A 424 12.03 -40.23 -27.56
C LEU A 424 12.92 -39.29 -26.73
N GLU A 425 13.94 -38.68 -27.34
CA GLU A 425 14.80 -37.72 -26.64
C GLU A 425 14.01 -36.50 -26.16
N TRP A 426 13.16 -35.95 -27.03
CA TRP A 426 12.34 -34.80 -26.67
C TRP A 426 11.28 -35.13 -25.61
N ILE A 427 10.72 -36.34 -25.61
CA ILE A 427 9.79 -36.80 -24.56
C ILE A 427 10.52 -36.86 -23.22
N ILE A 428 11.70 -37.48 -23.18
CA ILE A 428 12.52 -37.56 -21.95
C ILE A 428 12.88 -36.16 -21.47
N TYR A 429 13.35 -35.31 -22.37
CA TYR A 429 13.78 -33.96 -22.07
C TYR A 429 12.63 -33.10 -21.49
N ARG A 430 11.47 -33.07 -22.16
CA ARG A 430 10.31 -32.28 -21.72
C ARG A 430 9.73 -32.76 -20.39
N THR A 431 9.69 -34.07 -20.22
CA THR A 431 9.29 -34.68 -18.94
C THR A 431 10.27 -34.29 -17.83
N GLY A 432 11.58 -34.30 -18.10
CA GLY A 432 12.60 -33.83 -17.17
C GLY A 432 12.43 -32.37 -16.77
N CYS A 433 12.20 -31.48 -17.74
CA CYS A 433 11.88 -30.07 -17.45
C CYS A 433 10.62 -29.94 -16.60
N ALA A 434 9.55 -30.70 -16.89
CA ALA A 434 8.31 -30.67 -16.12
C ALA A 434 8.53 -31.13 -14.67
N LEU A 435 9.37 -32.17 -14.45
CA LEU A 435 9.72 -32.65 -13.12
C LEU A 435 10.55 -31.63 -12.33
N LEU A 436 11.52 -30.96 -12.98
CA LEU A 436 12.30 -29.89 -12.35
C LEU A 436 11.42 -28.69 -12.00
N GLN A 437 10.51 -28.30 -12.90
CA GLN A 437 9.52 -27.25 -12.63
C GLN A 437 8.59 -27.62 -11.47
N ALA A 438 8.09 -28.86 -11.44
CA ALA A 438 7.25 -29.35 -10.34
C ALA A 438 8.03 -29.37 -9.02
N ALA A 439 9.29 -29.79 -9.04
CA ALA A 439 10.16 -29.79 -7.86
C ALA A 439 10.30 -28.38 -7.26
N LEU A 440 10.51 -27.34 -8.09
CA LEU A 440 10.56 -25.95 -7.63
C LEU A 440 9.24 -25.48 -6.99
N LEU A 441 8.09 -26.02 -7.39
CA LEU A 441 6.80 -25.67 -6.80
C LEU A 441 6.51 -26.40 -5.49
N THR A 442 7.02 -27.62 -5.33
CA THR A 442 6.79 -28.46 -4.15
C THR A 442 7.85 -28.30 -3.07
N ASP A 443 9.08 -27.98 -3.46
CA ASP A 443 10.21 -27.84 -2.58
C ASP A 443 10.57 -26.36 -2.40
N LYS A 444 10.00 -25.75 -1.35
CA LYS A 444 10.35 -24.38 -0.95
C LYS A 444 11.79 -24.28 -0.38
N THR A 445 12.56 -25.36 -0.41
CA THR A 445 13.91 -25.45 0.16
C THR A 445 15.01 -25.72 -0.87
N ASP A 446 14.89 -25.21 -2.11
CA ASP A 446 16.00 -25.03 -3.08
C ASP A 446 17.07 -24.05 -2.54
N SER A 447 17.53 -24.32 -1.32
CA SER A 447 18.42 -23.52 -0.49
C SER A 447 19.83 -23.47 -1.07
N ASP A 448 20.21 -24.48 -1.86
CA ASP A 448 21.45 -24.52 -2.63
C ASP A 448 21.26 -24.04 -4.09
N GLY A 449 20.02 -23.82 -4.54
CA GLY A 449 19.70 -23.36 -5.89
C GLY A 449 19.95 -24.40 -6.98
N SER A 450 20.14 -25.68 -6.62
CA SER A 450 20.56 -26.74 -7.54
C SER A 450 19.48 -27.07 -8.56
N ALA A 451 18.22 -27.17 -8.14
CA ALA A 451 17.11 -27.49 -9.05
C ALA A 451 16.89 -26.35 -10.05
N ARG A 452 16.94 -25.10 -9.57
CA ARG A 452 16.86 -23.90 -10.40
C ARG A 452 17.99 -23.83 -11.41
N THR A 453 19.23 -24.05 -10.98
CA THR A 453 20.42 -23.97 -11.83
C THR A 453 20.36 -25.03 -12.93
N LEU A 454 20.00 -26.27 -12.57
CA LEU A 454 19.84 -27.35 -13.53
C LEU A 454 18.72 -27.05 -14.53
N LEU A 455 17.57 -26.55 -14.08
CA LEU A 455 16.48 -26.17 -14.97
C LEU A 455 16.93 -25.09 -15.97
N LEU A 456 17.58 -24.01 -15.52
CA LEU A 456 18.07 -22.96 -16.41
C LEU A 456 19.09 -23.48 -17.44
N MET A 457 20.02 -24.35 -17.03
CA MET A 457 20.96 -24.98 -17.96
C MET A 457 20.24 -25.83 -19.00
N THR A 458 19.25 -26.64 -18.58
CA THR A 458 18.46 -27.43 -19.53
C THR A 458 17.78 -26.49 -20.52
N LEU A 459 16.99 -25.52 -20.04
CA LEU A 459 16.23 -24.59 -20.89
C LEU A 459 17.11 -23.86 -21.90
N ALA A 460 18.34 -23.46 -21.53
CA ALA A 460 19.28 -22.82 -22.44
C ALA A 460 19.67 -23.72 -23.63
N VAL A 461 19.87 -25.02 -23.38
CA VAL A 461 20.17 -26.00 -24.45
C VAL A 461 18.99 -26.16 -25.40
N SER A 462 17.76 -26.26 -24.88
CA SER A 462 16.57 -26.39 -25.74
C SER A 462 16.24 -25.11 -26.48
N CYS A 463 16.47 -23.95 -25.87
CA CYS A 463 16.37 -22.65 -26.52
C CYS A 463 17.33 -22.57 -27.72
N LEU A 464 18.61 -22.96 -27.54
CA LEU A 464 19.59 -23.00 -28.62
C LEU A 464 19.17 -23.98 -29.73
N SER A 465 18.71 -25.17 -29.37
CA SER A 465 18.19 -26.16 -30.34
C SER A 465 17.00 -25.60 -31.13
N SER A 466 16.08 -24.92 -30.46
CA SER A 466 14.90 -24.31 -31.08
C SER A 466 15.30 -23.18 -32.03
N ILE A 467 16.26 -22.33 -31.66
CA ILE A 467 16.81 -21.28 -32.51
C ILE A 467 17.44 -21.88 -33.77
N ILE A 468 18.28 -22.92 -33.62
CA ILE A 468 18.93 -23.59 -34.75
C ILE A 468 17.86 -24.18 -35.69
N SER A 469 16.84 -24.85 -35.15
CA SER A 469 15.75 -25.43 -35.92
C SER A 469 14.95 -24.38 -36.69
N LEU A 470 14.57 -23.28 -36.02
CA LEU A 470 13.84 -22.18 -36.64
C LEU A 470 14.67 -21.48 -37.72
N ALA A 471 15.96 -21.23 -37.46
CA ALA A 471 16.87 -20.65 -38.44
C ALA A 471 17.05 -21.55 -39.67
N HIS A 472 17.18 -22.86 -39.46
CA HIS A 472 17.28 -23.83 -40.55
C HIS A 472 16.00 -23.84 -41.41
N LYS A 473 14.82 -23.83 -40.78
CA LYS A 473 13.54 -23.76 -41.50
C LYS A 473 13.37 -22.46 -42.26
N ALA A 474 13.77 -21.33 -41.67
CA ALA A 474 13.73 -20.03 -42.34
C ALA A 474 14.64 -20.00 -43.58
N LEU A 475 15.84 -20.56 -43.48
CA LEU A 475 16.76 -20.71 -44.62
C LEU A 475 16.15 -21.59 -45.71
N GLN A 476 15.57 -22.75 -45.36
CA GLN A 476 14.92 -23.64 -46.33
C GLN A 476 13.74 -22.98 -47.05
N ILE A 477 12.91 -22.20 -46.35
CA ILE A 477 11.81 -21.45 -46.95
C ILE A 477 12.37 -20.44 -47.95
N ARG A 478 13.42 -19.69 -47.57
CA ARG A 478 14.05 -18.70 -48.45
C ARG A 478 14.62 -19.33 -49.72
N PHE A 479 15.37 -20.43 -49.60
CA PHE A 479 15.90 -21.16 -50.76
C PHE A 479 14.79 -21.73 -51.65
N SER A 480 13.68 -22.20 -51.05
CA SER A 480 12.51 -22.68 -51.81
C SER A 480 11.81 -21.55 -52.57
N PHE A 481 11.68 -20.36 -51.96
CA PHE A 481 11.16 -19.16 -52.62
C PHE A 481 12.07 -18.69 -53.76
N ASP A 482 13.39 -18.61 -53.52
CA ASP A 482 14.36 -18.22 -54.56
C ASP A 482 14.36 -19.22 -55.72
N ALA A 483 14.24 -20.52 -55.43
CA ALA A 483 14.07 -21.55 -56.45
C ALA A 483 12.75 -21.37 -57.21
N LEU A 484 11.61 -21.15 -56.54
CA LEU A 484 10.30 -20.95 -57.18
C LEU A 484 10.28 -19.69 -58.09
N VAL A 485 10.92 -18.60 -57.66
CA VAL A 485 11.07 -17.37 -58.45
C VAL A 485 11.95 -17.62 -59.67
N SER A 486 13.06 -18.35 -59.50
CA SER A 486 13.94 -18.74 -60.61
C SER A 486 13.23 -19.64 -61.63
N THR A 487 12.46 -20.64 -61.20
CA THR A 487 11.70 -21.51 -62.12
C THR A 487 10.59 -20.75 -62.85
N ARG A 488 9.93 -19.77 -62.21
CA ARG A 488 8.95 -18.90 -62.89
C ARG A 488 9.60 -17.96 -63.92
N ALA A 489 10.79 -17.44 -63.65
CA ALA A 489 11.54 -16.64 -64.63
C ALA A 489 11.92 -17.47 -65.87
N ILE A 490 12.36 -18.72 -65.67
CA ILE A 490 12.74 -19.63 -66.77
C ILE A 490 11.52 -20.09 -67.60
N VAL A 491 10.35 -20.26 -66.97
CA VAL A 491 9.11 -20.60 -67.70
C VAL A 491 8.60 -19.41 -68.51
N HIS A 492 8.84 -18.18 -68.08
CA HIS A 492 8.43 -16.99 -68.84
C HIS A 492 9.33 -16.73 -70.06
N GLU A 493 10.60 -17.13 -70.04
CA GLU A 493 11.53 -17.04 -71.20
C GLU A 493 11.31 -18.13 -72.25
N ARG A 494 10.63 -19.24 -71.92
CA ARG A 494 10.30 -20.32 -72.89
C ARG A 494 8.93 -20.18 -73.56
N ALA A 495 8.18 -19.13 -73.22
CA ALA A 495 6.84 -18.86 -73.75
C ALA A 495 6.78 -17.61 -74.66
N ILE A 496 7.92 -17.10 -75.10
CA ILE A 496 8.05 -16.01 -76.09
C ILE A 496 8.56 -16.57 -77.41
#